data_AF-A0A969BNX2-F1
#
_entry.id   AF-A0A969BNX2-F1
#
_cell.length_a   1.000
_cell.length_b   1.000
_cell.length_c   1.000
_cell.angle_alpha   90.00
_cell.angle_beta   90.00
_cell.angle_gamma   90.00
#
_symmetry.space_group_name_H-M   'P 1'
#
loop_
_entity.id
_entity.type
_entity.pdbx_description
1 polymer ?
#
loop_
_entity_poly.entity_id
_entity_poly.type
_entity_poly.pdbx_seq_one_letter_code
_entity_poly.pdbx_strand_id
1 'polypeptide(L)'
;MTAPVIHWFRQDLRIAGNPALAAAAAAGPVVPVFILDDQTPGKWKWGGASRWWLHRSLESLSRDLPLVLKRGASEKVLGELIRTTGAKAVYFARDYAPWSPALEERVKQVCEAAGAECRRFGGFLLHEPEAIRTGAGQPFKVYTPFSRACFALGDPKPPAGRPNISISPGLPPSDLLDDWQLLPSKPNWATGFETAWTTGPRRAGE
;
A
#
# COMPACT_ATOMS: atom_id res chain seq x y z
N MET A 1 19.45 7.44 18.42
CA MET A 1 18.67 6.42 17.69
C MET A 1 17.92 7.12 16.57
N THR A 2 17.94 6.60 15.35
CA THR A 2 17.13 7.11 14.24
C THR A 2 15.64 6.90 14.57
N ALA A 3 14.82 7.90 14.28
CA ALA A 3 13.40 7.83 14.59
C ALA A 3 12.69 6.79 13.69
N PRO A 4 11.67 6.06 14.18
CA PRO A 4 10.94 5.12 13.35
C PRO A 4 10.24 5.78 12.17
N VAL A 5 10.03 5.00 11.11
CA VAL A 5 9.26 5.40 9.92
C VAL A 5 8.12 4.40 9.74
N ILE A 6 6.89 4.89 9.68
CA ILE A 6 5.75 4.06 9.36
C ILE A 6 5.74 3.83 7.86
N HIS A 7 5.76 2.57 7.43
CA HIS A 7 5.41 2.23 6.06
C HIS A 7 3.99 1.69 6.03
N TRP A 8 3.09 2.45 5.42
CA TRP A 8 1.69 2.07 5.32
C TRP A 8 1.43 1.35 3.99
N PHE A 9 1.30 0.03 4.08
CA PHE A 9 0.88 -0.84 2.99
C PHE A 9 -0.60 -0.63 2.66
N ARG A 10 -0.89 -0.63 1.37
CA ARG A 10 -2.24 -0.50 0.81
C ARG A 10 -2.48 -1.64 -0.17
N GLN A 11 -2.60 -1.33 -1.46
CA GLN A 11 -2.72 -2.32 -2.53
C GLN A 11 -1.35 -2.86 -2.99
N ASP A 12 -0.26 -2.37 -2.42
CA ASP A 12 1.13 -2.67 -2.76
C ASP A 12 1.74 -3.70 -1.80
N LEU A 13 1.04 -4.82 -1.59
CA LEU A 13 1.42 -5.90 -0.67
C LEU A 13 2.64 -6.73 -1.17
N ARG A 14 3.76 -6.05 -1.39
CA ARG A 14 5.03 -6.59 -1.88
C ARG A 14 6.21 -5.89 -1.23
N ILE A 15 7.29 -6.64 -1.03
CA ILE A 15 8.53 -6.14 -0.43
C ILE A 15 9.52 -5.69 -1.52
N ALA A 16 9.76 -6.55 -2.52
CA ALA A 16 10.60 -6.20 -3.66
C ALA A 16 9.87 -5.24 -4.60
N GLY A 17 10.61 -4.32 -5.23
CA GLY A 17 10.04 -3.34 -6.15
C GLY A 17 9.00 -2.42 -5.53
N ASN A 18 9.04 -2.19 -4.21
CA ASN A 18 8.20 -1.23 -3.51
C ASN A 18 9.02 0.04 -3.18
N PRO A 19 8.87 1.15 -3.93
CA PRO A 19 9.64 2.37 -3.72
C PRO A 19 9.37 3.02 -2.35
N ALA A 20 8.13 2.97 -1.86
CA ALA A 20 7.76 3.54 -0.57
C ALA A 20 8.43 2.79 0.58
N LEU A 21 8.41 1.46 0.53
CA LEU A 21 9.08 0.62 1.54
C LEU A 21 10.60 0.78 1.49
N ALA A 22 11.19 0.81 0.28
CA ALA A 22 12.63 1.01 0.13
C ALA A 22 13.08 2.37 0.68
N ALA A 23 12.30 3.43 0.43
CA ALA A 23 12.56 4.75 1.00
C ALA A 23 12.40 4.77 2.53
N ALA A 24 11.40 4.06 3.07
CA ALA A 24 11.19 3.97 4.51
C ALA A 24 12.36 3.25 5.20
N ALA A 25 12.81 2.13 4.62
CA ALA A 25 13.94 1.36 5.11
C ALA A 25 15.27 2.13 5.06
N ALA A 26 15.46 2.99 4.05
CA ALA A 26 16.61 3.88 3.97
C ALA A 26 16.56 5.04 4.98
N ALA A 27 15.36 5.46 5.42
CA ALA A 27 15.17 6.56 6.34
C ALA A 27 15.32 6.16 7.82
N GLY A 28 14.98 4.93 8.19
CA GLY A 28 15.14 4.44 9.56
C GLY A 28 14.46 3.10 9.83
N PRO A 29 14.40 2.68 11.12
CA PRO A 29 13.66 1.48 11.52
C PRO A 29 12.19 1.59 11.14
N VAL A 30 11.67 0.58 10.45
CA VAL A 30 10.34 0.60 9.85
C VAL A 30 9.30 0.04 10.82
N VAL A 31 8.14 0.67 10.87
CA VAL A 31 6.89 0.14 11.43
C VAL A 31 5.99 -0.21 10.24
N PRO A 32 5.99 -1.46 9.76
CA PRO A 32 5.15 -1.86 8.63
C PRO A 32 3.70 -2.01 9.12
N VAL A 33 2.77 -1.31 8.49
CA VAL A 33 1.36 -1.34 8.87
C VAL A 33 0.46 -1.58 7.66
N PHE A 34 -0.57 -2.40 7.84
CA PHE A 34 -1.71 -2.47 6.94
C PHE A 34 -2.99 -2.10 7.71
N ILE A 35 -3.80 -1.23 7.11
CA ILE A 35 -5.04 -0.73 7.72
C ILE A 35 -6.23 -1.15 6.86
N LEU A 36 -7.12 -1.97 7.41
CA LEU A 36 -8.40 -2.29 6.79
C LEU A 36 -9.40 -1.14 7.04
N ASP A 37 -9.56 -0.27 6.04
CA ASP A 37 -10.50 0.85 6.06
C ASP A 37 -11.73 0.55 5.17
N ASP A 38 -12.82 0.11 5.80
CA ASP A 38 -14.08 -0.17 5.12
C ASP A 38 -15.00 1.07 4.99
N GLN A 39 -14.66 2.18 5.67
CA GLN A 39 -15.52 3.35 5.75
C GLN A 39 -15.17 4.37 4.66
N THR A 40 -13.89 4.72 4.53
CA THR A 40 -13.43 5.76 3.61
C THR A 40 -13.72 5.46 2.14
N PRO A 41 -13.53 4.22 1.63
CA PRO A 41 -13.82 3.92 0.23
C PRO A 41 -15.33 3.98 -0.12
N GLY A 42 -16.23 3.94 0.86
CA GLY A 42 -17.68 3.97 0.65
C GLY A 42 -18.15 2.88 -0.34
N LYS A 43 -18.70 3.28 -1.47
CA LYS A 43 -19.15 2.35 -2.53
C LYS A 43 -18.02 1.55 -3.19
N TRP A 44 -16.77 1.98 -3.03
CA TRP A 44 -15.57 1.34 -3.56
C TRP A 44 -14.93 0.34 -2.59
N LYS A 45 -15.60 0.05 -1.47
CA LYS A 45 -15.15 -0.99 -0.53
C LYS A 45 -14.94 -2.31 -1.26
N TRP A 46 -13.98 -3.10 -0.80
CA TRP A 46 -13.67 -4.38 -1.42
C TRP A 46 -14.86 -5.33 -1.43
N GLY A 47 -14.95 -6.15 -2.46
CA GLY A 47 -15.93 -7.24 -2.56
C GLY A 47 -15.47 -8.50 -1.81
N GLY A 48 -16.33 -9.52 -1.76
CA GLY A 48 -16.01 -10.80 -1.10
C GLY A 48 -14.77 -11.49 -1.68
N ALA A 49 -14.69 -11.61 -3.02
CA ALA A 49 -13.52 -12.18 -3.70
C ALA A 49 -12.22 -11.40 -3.43
N SER A 50 -12.28 -10.06 -3.48
CA SER A 50 -11.13 -9.21 -3.15
C SER A 50 -10.69 -9.36 -1.69
N ARG A 51 -11.64 -9.52 -0.75
CA ARG A 51 -11.32 -9.77 0.67
C ARG A 51 -10.70 -11.15 0.89
N TRP A 52 -11.16 -12.18 0.18
CA TRP A 52 -10.51 -13.48 0.19
C TRP A 52 -9.05 -13.36 -0.27
N TRP A 53 -8.81 -12.68 -1.40
CA TRP A 53 -7.47 -12.47 -1.93
C TRP A 53 -6.59 -11.65 -0.96
N LEU A 54 -7.16 -10.60 -0.38
CA LEU A 54 -6.48 -9.76 0.60
C LEU A 54 -6.00 -10.58 1.79
N HIS A 55 -6.89 -11.36 2.40
CA HIS A 55 -6.55 -12.17 3.58
C HIS A 55 -5.34 -13.05 3.28
N ARG A 56 -5.37 -13.79 2.17
CA ARG A 56 -4.26 -14.66 1.79
C ARG A 56 -2.97 -13.89 1.46
N SER A 57 -3.10 -12.69 0.89
CA SER A 57 -1.96 -11.81 0.60
C SER A 57 -1.30 -11.26 1.87
N LEU A 58 -2.10 -10.86 2.86
CA LEU A 58 -1.61 -10.40 4.16
C LEU A 58 -0.96 -11.53 4.96
N GLU A 59 -1.54 -12.73 4.91
CA GLU A 59 -0.93 -13.92 5.50
C GLU A 59 0.44 -14.21 4.87
N SER A 60 0.54 -14.12 3.53
CA SER A 60 1.83 -14.29 2.85
C SER A 60 2.83 -13.20 3.19
N LEU A 61 2.43 -11.93 3.25
CA LEU A 61 3.32 -10.82 3.58
C LEU A 61 3.83 -10.92 5.03
N SER A 62 2.96 -11.31 5.96
CA SER A 62 3.28 -11.46 7.39
C SER A 62 4.29 -12.58 7.68
N ARG A 63 4.40 -13.58 6.77
CA ARG A 63 5.46 -14.59 6.83
C ARG A 63 6.85 -14.04 6.47
N ASP A 64 6.90 -13.01 5.63
CA ASP A 64 8.15 -12.46 5.10
C ASP A 64 8.60 -11.17 5.82
N LEU A 65 7.70 -10.54 6.58
CA LEU A 65 7.93 -9.27 7.30
C LEU A 65 6.96 -9.14 8.49
N PRO A 66 7.42 -8.73 9.70
CA PRO A 66 6.51 -8.37 10.78
C PRO A 66 5.55 -7.24 10.34
N LEU A 67 4.25 -7.48 10.44
CA LEU A 67 3.22 -6.57 9.93
C LEU A 67 2.23 -6.23 11.04
N VAL A 68 2.04 -4.94 11.30
CA VAL A 68 1.00 -4.45 12.20
C VAL A 68 -0.30 -4.36 11.42
N LEU A 69 -1.30 -5.13 11.84
CA LEU A 69 -2.65 -5.10 11.29
C LEU A 69 -3.53 -4.20 12.17
N LYS A 70 -4.25 -3.28 11.53
CA LYS A 70 -5.24 -2.42 12.18
C LYS A 70 -6.50 -2.32 11.33
N ARG A 71 -7.63 -2.04 11.96
CA ARG A 71 -8.89 -1.75 11.28
C ARG A 71 -9.46 -0.40 11.72
N GLY A 72 -9.98 0.38 10.78
CA GLY A 72 -10.61 1.67 11.06
C GLY A 72 -10.30 2.75 10.02
N ALA A 73 -10.66 3.99 10.33
CA ALA A 73 -10.34 5.15 9.49
C ALA A 73 -8.82 5.37 9.46
N SER A 74 -8.22 5.28 8.27
CA SER A 74 -6.77 5.21 8.11
C SER A 74 -6.04 6.40 8.72
N GLU A 75 -6.56 7.61 8.57
CA GLU A 75 -5.97 8.83 9.14
C GLU A 75 -5.93 8.81 10.67
N LYS A 76 -6.97 8.28 11.33
CA LYS A 76 -7.03 8.19 12.80
C LYS A 76 -6.04 7.17 13.33
N VAL A 77 -6.01 5.99 12.69
CA VAL A 77 -5.10 4.91 13.04
C VAL A 77 -3.64 5.34 12.86
N LEU A 78 -3.31 6.00 11.75
CA LEU A 78 -1.96 6.53 11.51
C LEU A 78 -1.58 7.58 12.55
N GLY A 79 -2.49 8.48 12.92
CA GLY A 79 -2.24 9.46 13.99
C GLY A 79 -1.96 8.81 15.35
N GLU A 80 -2.66 7.72 15.68
CA GLU A 80 -2.37 6.94 16.88
C GLU A 80 -1.02 6.23 16.81
N LEU A 81 -0.69 5.62 15.66
CA LEU A 81 0.59 4.95 15.46
C LEU A 81 1.77 5.92 15.54
N ILE A 82 1.65 7.13 14.98
CA ILE A 82 2.68 8.17 15.10
C ILE A 82 2.93 8.49 16.58
N ARG A 83 1.87 8.72 17.37
CA ARG A 83 1.99 9.06 18.80
C ARG A 83 2.58 7.91 19.62
N THR A 84 2.15 6.68 19.37
CA THR A 84 2.55 5.51 20.17
C THR A 84 3.95 5.02 19.85
N THR A 85 4.38 5.12 18.59
CA THR A 85 5.71 4.66 18.14
C THR A 85 6.76 5.76 18.16
N GLY A 86 6.35 7.03 18.24
CA GLY A 86 7.24 8.18 18.08
C GLY A 86 7.78 8.34 16.66
N ALA A 87 7.14 7.69 15.67
CA ALA A 87 7.55 7.77 14.27
C ALA A 87 7.58 9.22 13.77
N LYS A 88 8.58 9.55 12.96
CA LYS A 88 8.76 10.90 12.40
C LYS A 88 8.39 10.99 10.93
N ALA A 89 7.89 9.90 10.36
CA ALA A 89 7.46 9.86 8.98
C ALA A 89 6.43 8.75 8.71
N VAL A 90 5.54 9.00 7.75
CA VAL A 90 4.62 8.01 7.16
C VAL A 90 4.84 7.96 5.65
N TYR A 91 5.29 6.82 5.16
CA TYR A 91 5.64 6.59 3.75
C TYR A 91 4.69 5.57 3.13
N PHE A 92 4.06 5.91 2.00
CA PHE A 92 3.07 5.03 1.33
C PHE A 92 3.07 5.22 -0.19
N ALA A 93 2.52 4.23 -0.90
CA ALA A 93 2.29 4.32 -2.34
C ALA A 93 1.01 5.09 -2.67
N ARG A 94 1.07 5.91 -3.74
CA ARG A 94 -0.08 6.62 -4.33
C ARG A 94 -1.12 5.61 -4.78
N ASP A 95 -2.38 5.90 -4.49
CA ASP A 95 -3.52 5.17 -5.03
C ASP A 95 -4.31 6.10 -5.94
N TYR A 96 -4.80 5.51 -7.03
CA TYR A 96 -5.43 6.21 -8.14
C TYR A 96 -6.96 6.12 -8.09
N ALA A 97 -7.51 5.46 -7.08
CA ALA A 97 -8.95 5.41 -6.88
C ALA A 97 -9.53 6.81 -6.60
N PRO A 98 -10.75 7.14 -7.08
CA PRO A 98 -11.31 8.49 -6.97
C PRO A 98 -11.46 9.02 -5.53
N TRP A 99 -11.55 8.14 -4.55
CA TRP A 99 -11.68 8.49 -3.13
C TRP A 99 -10.33 8.72 -2.43
N SER A 100 -9.22 8.23 -3.01
CA SER A 100 -7.91 8.26 -2.36
C SER A 100 -7.37 9.67 -2.12
N PRO A 101 -7.46 10.65 -3.04
CA PRO A 101 -6.88 11.98 -2.82
C PRO A 101 -7.39 12.66 -1.56
N ALA A 102 -8.69 12.53 -1.25
CA ALA A 102 -9.26 13.09 -0.03
C ALA A 102 -8.74 12.40 1.24
N LEU A 103 -8.49 11.08 1.19
CA LEU A 103 -7.86 10.37 2.30
C LEU A 103 -6.40 10.79 2.48
N GLU A 104 -5.63 10.83 1.39
CA GLU A 104 -4.21 11.20 1.42
C GLU A 104 -4.00 12.61 1.98
N GLU A 105 -4.90 13.56 1.65
CA GLU A 105 -4.89 14.91 2.24
C GLU A 105 -5.15 14.88 3.75
N ARG A 106 -6.14 14.10 4.23
CA ARG A 106 -6.39 13.95 5.67
C ARG A 106 -5.19 13.30 6.39
N VAL A 107 -4.55 12.30 5.78
CA VAL A 107 -3.34 11.67 6.31
C VAL A 107 -2.19 12.67 6.40
N LYS A 108 -2.00 13.51 5.38
CA LYS A 108 -1.00 14.58 5.38
C LYS A 108 -1.22 15.54 6.54
N GLN A 109 -2.47 15.99 6.74
CA GLN A 109 -2.84 16.88 7.86
C GLN A 109 -2.57 16.24 9.23
N VAL A 110 -2.87 14.95 9.39
CA VAL A 110 -2.55 14.21 10.63
C VAL A 110 -1.04 14.14 10.87
N CYS A 111 -0.25 13.90 9.83
CA CYS A 111 1.21 13.86 9.95
C CYS A 111 1.77 15.23 10.33
N GLU A 112 1.33 16.30 9.65
CA GLU A 112 1.75 17.68 9.93
C GLU A 112 1.41 18.09 11.36
N ALA A 113 0.20 17.82 11.83
CA ALA A 113 -0.23 18.10 13.19
C ALA A 113 0.60 17.35 14.26
N ALA A 114 1.14 16.18 13.91
CA ALA A 114 1.99 15.38 14.78
C ALA A 114 3.49 15.67 14.62
N GLY A 115 3.88 16.61 13.73
CA GLY A 115 5.28 16.91 13.43
C GLY A 115 6.02 15.74 12.74
N ALA A 116 5.30 14.96 11.94
CA ALA A 116 5.82 13.86 11.14
C ALA A 116 5.79 14.20 9.64
N GLU A 117 6.77 13.71 8.89
CA GLU A 117 6.81 13.83 7.44
C GLU A 117 5.78 12.89 6.79
N CYS A 118 5.08 13.35 5.75
CA CYS A 118 4.20 12.52 4.95
C CYS A 118 4.76 12.42 3.54
N ARG A 119 5.26 11.24 3.13
CA ARG A 119 5.78 11.03 1.78
C ARG A 119 4.98 10.00 1.01
N ARG A 120 4.59 10.43 -0.19
CA ARG A 120 3.87 9.62 -1.17
C ARG A 120 4.80 9.23 -2.31
N PHE A 121 4.76 7.97 -2.71
CA PHE A 121 5.60 7.44 -3.79
C PHE A 121 4.72 6.86 -4.91
N GLY A 122 5.22 6.90 -6.15
CA GLY A 122 4.64 6.12 -7.25
C GLY A 122 4.94 4.62 -7.10
N GLY A 123 4.72 3.85 -8.17
CA GLY A 123 5.11 2.44 -8.24
C GLY A 123 3.98 1.46 -8.59
N PHE A 124 2.77 1.95 -8.86
CA PHE A 124 1.71 1.14 -9.49
C PHE A 124 1.62 1.34 -11.00
N LEU A 125 2.09 2.49 -11.50
CA LEU A 125 2.08 2.83 -12.92
C LEU A 125 3.51 2.92 -13.46
N LEU A 126 3.66 2.62 -14.75
CA LEU A 126 4.92 2.81 -15.46
C LEU A 126 5.26 4.31 -15.60
N HIS A 127 4.24 5.12 -15.86
CA HIS A 127 4.34 6.57 -15.93
C HIS A 127 3.21 7.20 -15.12
N GLU A 128 3.55 8.24 -14.35
CA GLU A 128 2.54 9.03 -13.65
C GLU A 128 1.63 9.74 -14.68
N PRO A 129 0.30 9.82 -14.47
CA PRO A 129 -0.63 10.36 -15.45
C PRO A 129 -0.30 11.79 -15.88
N GLU A 130 0.28 12.59 -14.98
CA GLU A 130 0.68 13.97 -15.26
C GLU A 130 1.86 14.09 -16.24
N ALA A 131 2.65 13.02 -16.41
CA ALA A 131 3.79 12.94 -17.31
C ALA A 131 3.41 12.61 -18.76
N ILE A 132 2.23 12.02 -19.00
CA ILE A 132 1.77 11.63 -20.35
C ILE A 132 0.73 12.62 -20.84
N ARG A 133 1.15 13.55 -21.71
CA ARG A 133 0.29 14.61 -22.25
C ARG A 133 0.35 14.66 -23.77
N THR A 134 -0.75 15.12 -24.37
CA THR A 134 -0.81 15.46 -25.79
C THR A 134 0.14 16.63 -26.10
N GLY A 135 0.43 16.89 -27.38
CA GLY A 135 1.21 18.07 -27.78
C GLY A 135 0.59 19.41 -27.35
N ALA A 136 -0.71 19.43 -27.05
CA ALA A 136 -1.42 20.59 -26.49
C ALA A 136 -1.44 20.62 -24.94
N GLY A 137 -0.68 19.74 -24.27
CA GLY A 137 -0.61 19.67 -22.80
C GLY A 137 -1.83 19.04 -22.12
N GLN A 138 -2.80 18.52 -22.88
CA GLN A 138 -4.03 17.92 -22.36
C GLN A 138 -3.93 16.41 -22.15
N PRO A 139 -4.74 15.80 -21.24
CA PRO A 139 -4.87 14.35 -21.14
C PRO A 139 -5.34 13.71 -22.43
N PHE A 140 -4.87 12.50 -22.72
CA PHE A 140 -5.36 11.72 -23.85
C PHE A 140 -6.78 11.20 -23.61
N LYS A 141 -7.61 11.20 -24.66
CA LYS A 141 -8.97 10.63 -24.68
C LYS A 141 -9.07 9.34 -25.50
N VAL A 142 -8.02 8.98 -26.23
CA VAL A 142 -7.97 7.81 -27.12
C VAL A 142 -6.72 6.99 -26.78
N TYR A 143 -6.87 5.67 -26.71
CA TYR A 143 -5.81 4.76 -26.27
C TYR A 143 -4.59 4.73 -27.20
N THR A 144 -4.78 4.61 -28.52
CA THR A 144 -3.67 4.48 -29.47
C THR A 144 -2.65 5.63 -29.42
N PRO A 145 -3.05 6.93 -29.43
CA PRO A 145 -2.08 8.01 -29.29
C PRO A 145 -1.49 8.09 -27.87
N PHE A 146 -2.24 7.68 -26.84
CA PHE A 146 -1.71 7.56 -25.47
C PHE A 146 -0.59 6.52 -25.39
N SER A 147 -0.79 5.31 -25.92
CA SER A 147 0.21 4.25 -25.84
C SER A 147 1.48 4.60 -26.63
N ARG A 148 1.35 5.22 -27.81
CA ARG A 148 2.49 5.75 -28.57
C ARG A 148 3.31 6.76 -27.76
N ALA A 149 2.65 7.66 -27.03
CA ALA A 149 3.34 8.63 -26.18
C ALA A 149 4.07 7.95 -25.02
N CYS A 150 3.48 6.93 -24.39
CA CYS A 150 4.15 6.14 -23.35
C CYS A 150 5.41 5.46 -23.88
N PHE A 151 5.32 4.73 -25.00
CA PHE A 151 6.47 4.02 -25.56
C PHE A 151 7.60 4.95 -26.03
N ALA A 152 7.27 6.18 -26.43
CA ALA A 152 8.27 7.17 -26.84
C ALA A 152 9.16 7.66 -25.68
N LEU A 153 8.74 7.47 -24.41
CA LEU A 153 9.56 7.83 -23.24
C LEU A 153 10.67 6.81 -22.92
N GLY A 154 10.72 5.71 -23.66
CA GLY A 154 11.67 4.62 -23.43
C GLY A 154 11.25 3.70 -22.28
N ASP A 155 12.13 2.73 -21.99
CA ASP A 155 11.84 1.70 -21.02
C ASP A 155 11.80 2.25 -19.59
N PRO A 156 10.82 1.81 -18.78
CA PRO A 156 10.79 2.14 -17.37
C PRO A 156 12.02 1.56 -16.67
N LYS A 157 12.43 2.20 -15.56
CA LYS A 157 13.52 1.67 -14.74
C LYS A 157 13.18 0.24 -14.28
N PRO A 158 14.16 -0.68 -14.30
CA PRO A 158 13.93 -2.03 -13.79
C PRO A 158 13.50 -1.97 -12.32
N PRO A 159 12.64 -2.90 -11.88
CA PRO A 159 12.18 -2.92 -10.50
C PRO A 159 13.37 -3.08 -9.55
N ALA A 160 13.38 -2.29 -8.48
CA ALA A 160 14.37 -2.44 -7.43
C ALA A 160 14.23 -3.80 -6.72
N GLY A 161 15.35 -4.35 -6.24
CA GLY A 161 15.36 -5.57 -5.45
C GLY A 161 14.69 -5.43 -4.08
N ARG A 162 14.77 -6.48 -3.27
CA ARG A 162 14.31 -6.45 -1.87
C ARG A 162 15.18 -5.49 -1.06
N PRO A 163 14.62 -4.44 -0.42
CA PRO A 163 15.41 -3.56 0.45
C PRO A 163 15.86 -4.28 1.72
N ASN A 164 16.97 -3.84 2.31
CA ASN A 164 17.36 -4.24 3.66
C ASN A 164 16.52 -3.47 4.68
N ILE A 165 15.64 -4.16 5.41
CA ILE A 165 14.67 -3.53 6.31
C ILE A 165 15.10 -3.78 7.75
N SER A 166 15.40 -2.70 8.48
CA SER A 166 15.48 -2.74 9.94
C SER A 166 14.07 -2.49 10.50
N ILE A 167 13.58 -3.36 11.38
CA ILE A 167 12.27 -3.20 12.02
C ILE A 167 12.42 -2.40 13.31
N SER A 168 11.49 -1.46 13.55
CA SER A 168 11.46 -0.72 14.80
C SER A 168 11.29 -1.67 16.00
N PRO A 169 12.09 -1.54 17.07
CA PRO A 169 11.85 -2.29 18.28
C PRO A 169 10.49 -1.88 18.89
N GLY A 170 9.80 -2.83 19.51
CA GLY A 170 8.53 -2.56 20.19
C GLY A 170 7.40 -2.17 19.23
N LEU A 171 7.15 -2.98 18.19
CA LEU A 171 5.98 -2.78 17.34
C LEU A 171 4.69 -2.73 18.20
N PRO A 172 3.76 -1.82 17.88
CA PRO A 172 2.51 -1.72 18.61
C PRO A 172 1.68 -3.01 18.45
N PRO A 173 0.73 -3.28 19.36
CA PRO A 173 -0.14 -4.45 19.27
C PRO A 173 -0.85 -4.51 17.91
N SER A 174 -0.87 -5.69 17.30
CA SER A 174 -1.54 -5.97 16.03
C SER A 174 -2.87 -6.66 16.26
N ASP A 175 -3.85 -6.39 15.40
CA ASP A 175 -5.06 -7.21 15.30
C ASP A 175 -4.69 -8.62 14.80
N LEU A 176 -5.52 -9.61 15.12
CA LEU A 176 -5.43 -10.95 14.52
C LEU A 176 -6.17 -10.94 13.18
N LEU A 177 -5.52 -11.44 12.13
CA LEU A 177 -6.10 -11.43 10.78
C LEU A 177 -7.40 -12.24 10.67
N ASP A 178 -7.52 -13.32 11.44
CA ASP A 178 -8.72 -14.17 11.47
C ASP A 178 -9.94 -13.44 12.03
N ASP A 179 -9.74 -12.50 12.96
CA ASP A 179 -10.81 -11.69 13.55
C ASP A 179 -11.45 -10.74 12.53
N TRP A 180 -10.76 -10.45 11.41
CA TRP A 180 -11.33 -9.62 10.35
C TRP A 180 -12.37 -10.36 9.49
N GLN A 181 -12.50 -11.68 9.63
CA GLN A 181 -13.52 -12.50 8.97
C GLN A 181 -13.62 -12.24 7.46
N LEU A 182 -12.46 -12.09 6.82
CA LEU A 182 -12.36 -11.77 5.39
C LEU A 182 -12.64 -12.97 4.47
N LEU A 183 -12.54 -14.19 5.02
CA LEU A 183 -12.81 -15.43 4.32
C LEU A 183 -14.29 -15.82 4.45
N PRO A 184 -14.91 -16.36 3.39
CA PRO A 184 -16.26 -16.90 3.49
C PRO A 184 -16.28 -18.19 4.30
N SER A 185 -17.35 -18.41 5.06
CA SER A 185 -17.48 -19.55 5.98
C SER A 185 -18.60 -20.51 5.59
N LYS A 186 -19.87 -20.09 5.68
CA LYS A 186 -21.03 -20.97 5.50
C LYS A 186 -22.07 -20.38 4.52
N PRO A 187 -22.14 -20.87 3.26
CA PRO A 187 -21.20 -21.78 2.61
C PRO A 187 -19.89 -21.08 2.25
N ASN A 188 -18.78 -21.82 2.22
CA ASN A 188 -17.54 -21.35 1.63
C ASN A 188 -17.69 -21.34 0.10
N TRP A 189 -18.19 -20.23 -0.44
CA TRP A 189 -18.34 -20.03 -1.89
C TRP A 189 -16.99 -19.91 -2.60
N ALA A 190 -15.89 -19.68 -1.88
CA ALA A 190 -14.54 -19.62 -2.45
C ALA A 190 -13.88 -21.01 -2.57
N THR A 191 -14.64 -22.09 -2.35
CA THR A 191 -14.13 -23.46 -2.54
C THR A 191 -13.51 -23.61 -3.94
N GLY A 192 -12.26 -24.07 -4.00
CA GLY A 192 -11.50 -24.22 -5.25
C GLY A 192 -10.68 -22.99 -5.65
N PHE A 193 -10.80 -21.87 -4.93
CA PHE A 193 -9.93 -20.72 -5.15
C PHE A 193 -8.49 -21.03 -4.73
N GLU A 194 -8.29 -21.78 -3.65
CA GLU A 194 -6.95 -22.17 -3.19
C GLU A 194 -6.22 -23.04 -4.22
N THR A 195 -6.94 -23.85 -5.00
CA THR A 195 -6.35 -24.69 -6.06
C THR A 195 -6.12 -23.92 -7.36
N ALA A 196 -7.01 -22.97 -7.68
CA ALA A 196 -6.90 -22.15 -8.89
C ALA A 196 -5.93 -20.97 -8.74
N TRP A 197 -5.74 -20.47 -7.51
CA TRP A 197 -5.01 -19.24 -7.23
C TRP A 197 -3.99 -19.44 -6.11
N THR A 198 -2.71 -19.22 -6.43
CA THR A 198 -1.65 -19.05 -5.42
C THR A 198 -1.47 -17.57 -5.13
N THR A 199 -1.79 -17.14 -3.92
CA THR A 199 -1.76 -15.73 -3.51
C THR A 199 -0.42 -15.34 -2.86
N GLY A 200 0.07 -14.13 -3.14
CA GLY A 200 1.25 -13.54 -2.47
C GLY A 200 2.32 -13.03 -3.45
N PRO A 201 3.23 -12.13 -3.00
CA PRO A 201 4.19 -11.46 -3.87
C PRO A 201 5.29 -12.37 -4.44
N ARG A 202 5.49 -13.57 -3.87
CA ARG A 202 6.56 -14.51 -4.27
C ARG A 202 6.44 -15.02 -5.71
N ARG A 203 5.25 -15.03 -6.32
CA ARG A 203 5.04 -15.51 -7.70
C ARG A 203 4.70 -14.42 -8.72
N ALA A 204 4.36 -13.21 -8.27
CA ALA A 204 4.13 -12.09 -9.20
C ALA A 204 5.41 -11.64 -9.94
N GLY A 205 6.57 -12.24 -9.62
CA GLY A 205 7.86 -12.04 -10.29
C GLY A 205 8.39 -13.28 -11.03
N GLU A 206 7.57 -14.33 -11.22
CA GLU A 206 7.78 -15.35 -12.27
C GLU A 206 7.05 -14.93 -13.55
#